data_AF-A0A0H1BQ10-F1
#
_entry.id   AF-A0A0H1BQ10-F1
#
_cell.length_a   1.000
_cell.length_b   1.000
_cell.length_c   1.000
_cell.angle_alpha   90.00
_cell.angle_beta   90.00
_cell.angle_gamma   90.00
#
_symmetry.space_group_name_H-M   'P 1'
#
loop_
_entity.id
_entity.type
_entity.pdbx_description
1 polymer ?
#
loop_
_entity_poly.entity_id
_entity_poly.type
_entity_poly.pdbx_seq_one_letter_code
_entity_poly.pdbx_strand_id
1 'polypeptide(L)' 'SLGVVGKGAGAALRDIEILSGKGGAPVVVLHGDAAAAAKQAGVKEVSVSISHSDTQAIAIAMSKF' A
#
# COMPACT_ATOMS: atom_id res chain seq x y z
N SER A 1 -2.59 -9.37 6.50
CA SER A 1 -2.95 -7.99 6.87
C SER A 1 -1.66 -7.18 7.01
N LEU A 2 -1.70 -5.85 6.82
CA LEU A 2 -0.50 -4.99 6.90
C LEU A 2 -0.09 -4.60 8.33
N GLY A 3 -0.84 -5.04 9.34
CA GLY A 3 -0.54 -4.75 10.75
C GLY A 3 -0.82 -3.31 11.21
N VAL A 4 -1.42 -2.46 10.37
CA VAL A 4 -1.72 -1.06 10.68
C VAL A 4 -3.20 -0.85 11.08
N VAL A 5 -3.46 0.21 11.84
CA VAL A 5 -4.83 0.62 12.21
C VAL A 5 -5.53 1.25 11.01
N GLY A 6 -6.72 0.75 10.66
CA GLY A 6 -7.55 1.31 9.60
C GLY A 6 -8.39 2.50 10.06
N LYS A 7 -8.68 3.45 9.16
CA LYS A 7 -9.53 4.64 9.42
C LYS A 7 -11.01 4.47 9.03
N GLY A 8 -11.42 3.26 8.67
CA GLY A 8 -12.78 2.94 8.21
C GLY A 8 -12.94 2.97 6.67
N ALA A 9 -14.08 2.50 6.18
CA ALA A 9 -14.29 2.21 4.75
C ALA A 9 -14.35 3.44 3.83
N GLY A 10 -14.70 4.61 4.38
CA GLY A 10 -14.79 5.87 3.61
C GLY A 10 -13.55 6.76 3.71
N ALA A 11 -12.48 6.31 4.38
CA ALA A 11 -11.27 7.10 4.53
C ALA A 11 -10.59 7.31 3.16
N ALA A 12 -10.07 8.51 2.93
CA ALA A 12 -9.31 8.80 1.73
C ALA A 12 -8.04 7.93 1.67
N LEU A 13 -7.77 7.35 0.51
CA LEU A 13 -6.61 6.48 0.29
C LEU A 13 -5.42 7.23 -0.34
N ARG A 14 -5.47 8.56 -0.42
CA ARG A 14 -4.44 9.40 -1.05
C ARG A 14 -3.05 9.26 -0.42
N ASP A 15 -3.01 8.95 0.87
CA ASP A 15 -1.76 8.74 1.61
C ASP A 15 -1.07 7.40 1.26
N ILE A 16 -1.72 6.53 0.49
CA ILE A 16 -1.17 5.27 -0.03
C ILE A 16 -0.95 5.46 -1.53
N GLU A 17 0.25 5.87 -1.90
CA GLU A 17 0.60 6.16 -3.29
C GLU A 17 1.32 4.96 -3.93
N ILE A 18 0.94 4.66 -5.18
CA ILE A 18 1.59 3.63 -6.00
C ILE A 18 2.31 4.32 -7.16
N LEU A 19 3.63 4.22 -7.18
CA LEU A 19 4.48 4.74 -8.24
C LEU A 19 4.95 3.63 -9.18
N SER A 20 5.22 3.95 -10.44
CA SER A 20 5.90 3.06 -11.38
C SER A 20 7.40 3.10 -11.14
N GLY A 21 7.95 2.05 -10.55
CA GLY A 21 9.38 1.86 -10.35
C GLY A 21 10.11 1.41 -11.61
N LYS A 22 11.39 1.05 -11.43
CA LYS A 22 12.25 0.58 -12.53
C LYS A 22 11.64 -0.66 -13.20
N GLY A 23 11.53 -0.63 -14.52
CA GLY A 23 10.96 -1.73 -15.31
C GLY A 23 9.44 -1.90 -15.15
N GLY A 24 8.73 -0.91 -14.59
CA GLY A 24 7.28 -0.94 -14.42
C GLY A 24 6.80 -1.65 -13.15
N ALA A 25 7.72 -2.13 -12.29
CA ALA A 25 7.35 -2.71 -11.02
C ALA A 25 6.69 -1.65 -10.10
N PRO A 26 5.54 -1.93 -9.46
CA PRO A 26 4.89 -0.98 -8.58
C PRO A 26 5.69 -0.76 -7.29
N VAL A 27 5.81 0.50 -6.87
CA VAL A 27 6.49 0.92 -5.63
C VAL A 27 5.48 1.61 -4.74
N VAL A 28 5.35 1.16 -3.49
CA VAL A 28 4.46 1.78 -2.50
C VAL A 28 5.18 2.91 -1.79
N VAL A 29 4.57 4.09 -1.78
CA VAL A 29 5.01 5.24 -0.98
C VAL A 29 3.88 5.63 -0.04
N LEU A 30 4.18 5.64 1.25
CA LEU A 30 3.22 6.05 2.28
C LEU A 30 3.50 7.48 2.70
N HIS A 31 2.44 8.27 2.79
CA HIS A 31 2.47 9.66 3.24
C HIS A 31 1.59 9.84 4.48
N GLY A 32 1.66 11.04 5.08
CA GLY A 32 0.71 11.50 6.09
C GLY A 32 0.40 10.47 7.18
N ASP A 33 -0.89 10.17 7.35
CA ASP A 33 -1.37 9.27 8.40
C ASP A 33 -1.02 7.81 8.13
N ALA A 34 -0.98 7.39 6.85
CA ALA A 34 -0.63 6.03 6.49
C ALA A 34 0.84 5.72 6.84
N ALA A 35 1.74 6.68 6.58
CA ALA A 35 3.15 6.58 6.96
C ALA A 35 3.34 6.52 8.48
N ALA A 36 2.60 7.36 9.22
CA ALA A 36 2.64 7.37 10.68
C ALA A 36 2.16 6.03 11.26
N ALA A 37 1.06 5.48 10.74
CA ALA A 37 0.54 4.18 11.16
C ALA A 37 1.50 3.02 10.84
N ALA A 38 2.09 3.01 9.65
CA ALA A 38 3.08 2.01 9.26
C ALA A 38 4.33 2.05 10.17
N LYS A 39 4.83 3.25 10.48
CA LYS A 39 5.96 3.45 11.39
C LYS A 39 5.64 2.97 12.81
N GLN A 40 4.46 3.28 13.33
CA GLN A 40 4.02 2.82 14.66
C GLN A 40 3.88 1.29 14.72
N ALA A 41 3.45 0.66 13.63
CA ALA A 41 3.36 -0.79 13.50
C ALA A 41 4.72 -1.48 13.25
N GLY A 42 5.81 -0.73 13.06
CA GLY A 42 7.14 -1.28 12.77
C GLY A 42 7.31 -1.79 11.34
N VAL A 43 6.45 -1.38 10.40
CA VAL A 43 6.57 -1.77 8.99
C VAL A 43 7.76 -1.03 8.36
N LYS A 44 8.70 -1.79 7.79
CA LYS A 44 9.88 -1.29 7.09
C LYS A 44 9.64 -1.13 5.59
N GLU A 45 8.85 -2.02 5.01
CA GLU A 45 8.63 -2.07 3.57
C GLU A 45 7.24 -2.66 3.28
N VAL A 46 6.60 -2.17 2.21
CA VAL A 46 5.38 -2.76 1.67
C VAL A 46 5.63 -3.11 0.20
N SER A 47 5.53 -4.40 -0.12
CA SER A 47 5.59 -4.89 -1.50
C SER A 47 4.17 -5.11 -2.01
N VAL A 48 3.90 -4.77 -3.27
CA VAL A 48 2.59 -4.98 -3.89
C VAL A 48 2.75 -5.65 -5.25
N SER A 49 1.81 -6.54 -5.57
CA SER A 49 1.63 -7.11 -6.91
C SER A 49 0.24 -6.76 -7.40
N ILE A 50 0.14 -6.31 -8.65
CA ILE A 50 -1.10 -5.84 -9.27
C ILE A 50 -1.34 -6.68 -10.53
N SER A 51 -2.56 -7.18 -10.69
CA SER A 51 -3.03 -7.89 -11.88
C SER A 51 -4.40 -7.36 -12.27
N HIS A 52 -4.65 -7.23 -13.56
CA HIS A 52 -5.96 -6.84 -14.06
C HIS A 52 -6.32 -7.59 -15.34
N SER A 53 -7.62 -7.69 -15.58
CA SER A 53 -8.25 -8.09 -16.83
C SER A 53 -9.19 -6.97 -17.28
N ASP A 54 -9.98 -7.23 -18.32
CA ASP A 54 -10.97 -6.27 -18.83
C ASP A 54 -12.10 -5.98 -17.82
N THR A 55 -12.38 -6.93 -16.93
CA THR A 55 -13.55 -6.88 -16.03
C THR A 55 -13.18 -6.72 -14.56
N GLN A 56 -11.90 -6.86 -14.21
CA GLN A 56 -11.46 -6.92 -12.82
C GLN A 56 -10.03 -6.42 -12.65
N ALA A 57 -9.74 -5.83 -11.48
CA ALA A 57 -8.40 -5.63 -10.98
C ALA A 57 -8.24 -6.25 -9.59
N ILE A 58 -7.08 -6.82 -9.32
CA ILE A 58 -6.70 -7.40 -8.03
C ILE A 58 -5.31 -6.87 -7.68
N ALA A 59 -5.11 -6.55 -6.40
CA ALA A 59 -3.79 -6.25 -5.85
C ALA A 59 -3.56 -7.02 -4.55
N ILE A 60 -2.36 -7.55 -4.37
CA ILE A 60 -1.93 -8.22 -3.14
C ILE A 60 -0.76 -7.43 -2.57
N ALA A 61 -0.89 -7.00 -1.30
CA ALA A 61 0.15 -6.26 -0.60
C ALA A 61 0.66 -7.05 0.62
N MET A 62 1.97 -6.99 0.84
CA MET A 62 2.66 -7.63 1.97
C MET A 62 3.55 -6.62 2.68
N SER A 63 3.50 -6.62 4.01
CA SER A 63 4.37 -5.80 4.86
C SER A 63 5.55 -6.63 5.38
N LYS A 64 6.72 -6.00 5.42
CA LYS A 64 7.95 -6.53 6.05
C LYS A 64 8.27 -5.69 7.29
N PHE A 65 8.63 -6.35 8.38
CA PHE A 65 8.88 -5.75 9.70
C PHE A 65 10.36 -5.76 10.09
#